data_AF-A0A1J4JI36-F1
#
_entry.id   AF-A0A1J4JI36-F1
#
_cell.length_a   1.000
_cell.length_b   1.000
_cell.length_c   1.000
_cell.angle_alpha   90.00
_cell.angle_beta   90.00
_cell.angle_gamma   90.00
#
_symmetry.space_group_name_H-M   'P 1'
#
loop_
_entity.id
_entity.type
_entity.pdbx_description
1 polymer ?
#
loop_
_entity_poly.entity_id
_entity_poly.type
_entity_poly.pdbx_seq_one_letter_code
_entity_poly.pdbx_strand_id
1 'polypeptide(L)' 'MKSEISQILREQALSKNLPVLILSNKHEAENALTIDDLTQGLDVRSIKQNTQIVEISAKTGDGIIDSIKWLRSSIKSK' A
#
# COMPACT_ATOMS: atom_id res chain seq x y z
N MET A 1 7.04 -3.09 17.86
CA MET A 1 7.94 -2.54 16.84
C MET A 1 7.13 -1.58 15.99
N LYS A 2 7.58 -0.33 15.79
CA LYS A 2 6.93 0.57 14.83
C LYS A 2 7.41 0.17 13.44
N SER A 3 6.50 -0.04 12.50
CA SER A 3 6.86 -0.34 11.11
C SER A 3 7.63 0.83 10.49
N GLU A 4 8.60 0.57 9.61
CA GLU A 4 9.34 1.62 8.88
C GLU A 4 8.37 2.53 8.11
N ILE A 5 7.27 1.96 7.61
CA ILE A 5 6.18 2.70 6.96
C ILE A 5 5.59 3.78 7.88
N SER A 6 5.41 3.49 9.17
CA SER A 6 4.90 4.43 10.16
C SER A 6 5.88 5.56 10.44
N GLN A 7 7.18 5.34 10.27
CA GLN A 7 8.21 6.36 10.43
C GLN A 7 8.23 7.29 9.22
N ILE A 8 8.23 6.72 8.02
CA ILE A 8 8.21 7.48 6.75
C ILE A 8 6.97 8.38 6.71
N LEU A 9 5.78 7.83 6.98
CA LEU A 9 4.51 8.57 6.89
C LEU A 9 4.33 9.68 7.95
N ARG A 10 5.23 9.76 8.94
CA ARG A 10 5.27 10.84 9.94
C ARG A 10 6.22 11.98 9.54
N GLU A 11 6.99 11.82 8.46
CA GLU A 11 7.86 12.88 7.96
C GLU A 11 7.02 14.12 7.60
N GLN A 12 7.45 15.29 8.04
CA GLN A 12 6.71 16.55 7.86
C GLN A 12 6.49 16.90 6.39
N ALA A 13 7.34 16.39 5.49
CA ALA A 13 7.18 16.56 4.04
C ALA A 13 5.97 15.80 3.49
N LEU A 14 5.51 14.74 4.16
CA LEU A 14 4.38 13.95 3.73
C LEU A 14 3.09 14.48 4.35
N SER A 15 2.33 15.21 3.53
CA SER A 15 1.02 15.71 3.97
C SER A 15 0.05 14.54 4.25
N LYS A 16 -0.85 14.73 5.21
CA LYS A 16 -1.94 13.77 5.52
C LYS A 16 -2.89 13.50 4.35
N ASN A 17 -2.84 14.33 3.31
CA ASN A 17 -3.70 14.24 2.13
C ASN A 17 -3.07 13.45 0.98
N LEU A 18 -1.85 12.93 1.14
CA LEU A 18 -1.22 12.08 0.12
C LEU A 18 -1.79 10.66 0.22
N PRO A 19 -2.32 10.08 -0.86
CA PRO A 19 -2.73 8.68 -0.85
C PRO A 19 -1.51 7.76 -0.72
N VAL A 20 -1.71 6.61 -0.08
CA VAL A 20 -0.69 5.58 0.10
C VAL A 20 -1.14 4.33 -0.65
N LEU A 21 -0.31 3.86 -1.59
CA LEU A 21 -0.53 2.59 -2.27
C LEU A 21 0.50 1.58 -1.76
N ILE A 22 0.02 0.47 -1.19
CA ILE A 22 0.85 -0.65 -0.76
C ILE A 22 0.71 -1.77 -1.79
N LEU A 23 1.83 -2.13 -2.42
CA LEU A 23 1.90 -3.22 -3.40
C LEU A 23 2.32 -4.51 -2.68
N SER A 24 1.37 -5.41 -2.46
CA SER A 24 1.64 -6.77 -1.98
C SER A 24 2.21 -7.59 -3.12
N ASN A 25 3.53 -7.53 -3.29
CA ASN A 25 4.23 -8.20 -4.38
C ASN A 25 4.50 -9.67 -4.06
N LYS A 26 4.59 -10.49 -5.12
CA LYS A 26 4.81 -11.94 -5.09
C LYS A 26 3.59 -12.72 -4.56
N HIS A 27 2.38 -12.25 -4.85
CA HIS A 27 1.13 -12.89 -4.40
C HIS A 27 0.98 -14.34 -4.91
N GLU A 28 1.70 -14.71 -5.97
CA GLU A 28 1.71 -16.06 -6.54
C GLU A 28 2.58 -17.07 -5.78
N ALA A 29 3.36 -16.63 -4.79
CA ALA A 29 4.20 -17.53 -3.99
C ALA A 29 3.32 -18.40 -3.07
N GLU A 30 3.68 -19.68 -2.89
CA GLU A 30 2.94 -20.61 -2.01
C GLU A 30 2.82 -20.13 -0.56
N ASN A 31 3.76 -19.28 -0.12
CA ASN A 31 3.81 -18.67 1.19
C ASN A 31 3.50 -17.16 1.16
N ALA A 32 2.80 -16.68 0.14
CA ALA A 32 2.38 -15.29 0.06
C ALA A 32 1.51 -14.93 1.28
N LEU A 33 1.76 -13.74 1.83
CA LEU A 33 0.95 -13.19 2.90
C LEU A 33 -0.39 -12.72 2.35
N THR A 34 -1.46 -12.96 3.10
CA THR A 34 -2.77 -12.39 2.77
C THR A 34 -2.81 -10.88 3.03
N ILE A 35 -3.81 -10.21 2.47
CA ILE A 35 -4.07 -8.79 2.77
C ILE A 35 -4.28 -8.57 4.27
N ASP A 36 -4.92 -9.52 4.97
CA ASP A 36 -5.14 -9.42 6.42
C ASP A 36 -3.82 -9.53 7.20
N ASP A 37 -2.95 -10.45 6.82
CA ASP A 37 -1.62 -10.61 7.42
C ASP A 37 -0.79 -9.33 7.25
N LEU A 38 -0.83 -8.72 6.06
CA LEU A 38 -0.14 -7.46 5.78
C LEU A 38 -0.76 -6.28 6.54
N THR A 39 -2.08 -6.22 6.62
CA THR A 39 -2.81 -5.18 7.35
C THR A 39 -2.41 -5.19 8.82
N GLN A 40 -2.29 -6.38 9.41
CA GLN A 40 -1.84 -6.56 10.79
C GLN A 40 -0.34 -6.30 10.94
N GLY A 41 0.49 -6.90 10.09
CA GLY A 41 1.95 -6.85 10.21
C GLY A 41 2.55 -5.46 9.98
N LEU A 42 1.95 -4.66 9.10
CA LEU A 42 2.38 -3.28 8.83
C LEU A 42 1.68 -2.24 9.70
N ASP A 43 0.68 -2.66 10.49
CA ASP A 43 -0.22 -1.79 11.25
C ASP A 43 -0.91 -0.75 10.35
N VAL A 44 -1.43 -1.19 9.20
CA VAL A 44 -2.02 -0.30 8.18
C VAL A 44 -3.19 0.50 8.74
N ARG A 45 -3.91 -0.05 9.74
CA ARG A 45 -5.03 0.63 10.41
C ARG A 45 -4.61 1.90 11.16
N SER A 46 -3.32 2.06 11.50
CA SER A 46 -2.83 3.29 12.14
C SER A 46 -2.43 4.38 11.13
N ILE A 47 -2.41 4.06 9.83
CA ILE A 47 -2.16 5.02 8.75
C ILE A 47 -3.38 5.93 8.58
N LYS A 48 -3.15 7.25 8.59
CA LYS A 48 -4.22 8.25 8.52
C LYS A 48 -4.58 8.67 7.11
N GLN A 49 -3.68 8.41 6.17
CA GLN A 49 -3.83 8.69 4.74
C GLN A 49 -4.83 7.73 4.10
N ASN A 50 -5.46 8.15 3.00
CA ASN A 50 -6.23 7.25 2.15
C ASN A 50 -5.31 6.14 1.62
N THR A 51 -5.51 4.91 2.08
CA THR A 51 -4.57 3.80 1.87
C THR A 51 -5.26 2.63 1.19
N GLN A 52 -4.61 2.06 0.19
CA GLN A 52 -5.07 0.84 -0.49
C GLN A 52 -3.93 -0.17 -0.54
N ILE A 53 -4.27 -1.43 -0.29
CA ILE A 53 -3.37 -2.57 -0.50
C ILE A 53 -3.85 -3.30 -1.75
N VAL A 54 -2.92 -3.61 -2.66
CA VAL A 54 -3.22 -4.36 -3.89
C VAL A 54 -2.21 -5.49 -4.06
N GLU A 55 -2.72 -6.69 -4.27
CA GLU A 55 -1.91 -7.85 -4.65
C GLU A 55 -1.41 -7.69 -6.09
N ILE A 56 -0.11 -7.86 -6.28
CA ILE A 56 0.53 -7.75 -7.60
C ILE A 56 1.51 -8.90 -7.82
N SER A 57 1.79 -9.19 -9.08
CA SER A 57 3.01 -9.89 -9.48
C SER A 57 3.85 -8.97 -10.35
N ALA A 58 5.01 -8.56 -9.84
CA ALA A 58 5.98 -7.83 -10.64
C ALA A 58 6.55 -8.67 -11.79
N LYS A 59 6.44 -10.01 -11.72
CA LYS A 59 6.95 -10.94 -12.73
C LYS A 59 6.04 -11.01 -13.95
N THR A 60 4.73 -11.09 -13.75
CA THR A 60 3.74 -11.17 -14.84
C THR A 60 3.15 -9.80 -15.21
N GLY A 61 3.23 -8.83 -14.29
CA GLY A 61 2.60 -7.53 -14.42
C GLY A 61 1.18 -7.46 -13.84
N ASP A 62 0.68 -8.56 -13.27
CA ASP A 62 -0.67 -8.64 -12.71
C ASP A 62 -0.87 -7.63 -11.58
N GLY A 63 -2.04 -6.99 -11.58
CA GLY A 63 -2.44 -6.01 -10.56
C GLY A 63 -1.76 -4.64 -10.64
N ILE A 64 -0.65 -4.49 -11.36
CA ILE A 64 0.12 -3.22 -11.44
C ILE A 64 -0.71 -2.11 -12.10
N ILE A 65 -1.33 -2.38 -13.25
CA ILE A 65 -2.06 -1.36 -13.99
C ILE A 65 -3.23 -0.81 -13.17
N ASP A 66 -3.98 -1.69 -12.51
CA ASP A 66 -5.14 -1.28 -11.73
C ASP A 66 -4.75 -0.57 -10.42
N SER A 67 -3.65 -0.98 -9.77
CA SER A 67 -3.11 -0.29 -8.60
C SER A 67 -2.68 1.14 -8.94
N ILE A 68 -2.04 1.34 -10.10
CA ILE A 68 -1.64 2.68 -10.58
C ILE A 68 -2.86 3.51 -11.00
N LYS A 69 -3.89 2.91 -11.59
CA LYS A 69 -5.16 3.62 -11.87
C LYS A 69 -5.80 4.12 -10.58
N TRP A 70 -5.84 3.29 -9.53
CA TRP A 70 -6.35 3.70 -8.21
C TRP A 70 -5.56 4.88 -7.66
N LEU A 71 -4.22 4.80 -7.69
CA LEU A 71 -3.36 5.88 -7.19
C LEU A 71 -3.61 7.18 -7.95
N ARG A 72 -3.65 7.12 -9.29
CA ARG A 72 -3.96 8.27 -10.16
C ARG A 72 -5.32 8.88 -9.83
N SER A 73 -6.35 8.07 -9.58
CA SER A 73 -7.68 8.57 -9.20
C SER A 73 -7.66 9.22 -7.82
N SER A 74 -6.92 8.64 -6.87
CA SER A 74 -6.82 9.12 -5.50
C SER A 74 -6.05 10.43 -5.37
N ILE A 75 -5.12 10.71 -6.30
CA ILE A 75 -4.44 12.01 -6.40
C ILE A 75 -5.37 13.08 -6.97
N LYS A 76 -6.28 12.71 -7.88
CA LYS A 76 -7.17 13.62 -8.60
C LYS A 76 -8.45 13.98 -7.86
N SER A 77 -8.82 13.27 -6.79
CA SER A 77 -10.02 13.56 -5.99
C SER A 77 -9.84 14.80 -5.09
N LYS A 78 -9.43 15.93 -5.69
CA LYS A 78 -9.44 17.27 -5.13
C LYS A 78 -10.11 18.23 -6.09
#